data_AF-A0A2J5PWZ3-F1
#
_entry.id   AF-A0A2J5PWZ3-F1
#
_cell.length_a   1.000
_cell.length_b   1.000
_cell.length_c   1.000
_cell.angle_alpha   90.00
_cell.angle_beta   90.00
_cell.angle_gamma   90.00
#
_symmetry.space_group_name_H-M   'P 1'
#
loop_
_entity.id
_entity.type
_entity.pdbx_description
1 polymer ?
#
loop_
_entity_poly.entity_id
_entity_poly.type
_entity_poly.pdbx_seq_one_letter_code
_entity_poly.pdbx_strand_id
1 'polypeptide(L)' 'LFISVYAAEDALPYGENPLPSAHAGQMVAGEESGLVRSTVNHLRLPQKPRGASFFVQQAGTDRASM' A
#
# COMPACT_ATOMS: atom_id res chain seq x y z
N LEU A 1 8.88 10.88 -13.02
CA LEU A 1 8.89 9.62 -12.25
C LEU A 1 7.61 8.86 -12.60
N PHE A 2 7.71 7.57 -12.94
CA PHE A 2 6.57 6.70 -13.17
C PHE A 2 6.60 5.61 -12.10
N ILE A 3 5.49 5.40 -11.39
CA ILE A 3 5.38 4.46 -10.27
C ILE A 3 4.26 3.47 -10.59
N SER A 4 4.59 2.18 -10.53
CA SER A 4 3.62 1.08 -10.54
C SER A 4 3.77 0.28 -9.25
N VAL A 5 2.64 -0.14 -8.68
CA VAL A 5 2.62 -0.97 -7.46
C VAL A 5 2.00 -2.31 -7.83
N TYR A 6 2.71 -3.40 -7.51
CA TYR A 6 2.24 -4.76 -7.67
C TYR A 6 2.08 -5.41 -6.30
N ALA A 7 1.03 -6.21 -6.15
CA ALA A 7 0.80 -7.07 -4.99
C ALA A 7 0.39 -8.45 -5.49
N ALA A 8 0.60 -9.49 -4.67
CA ALA A 8 0.00 -10.78 -4.94
C ALA A 8 -1.54 -10.67 -4.79
N GLU A 9 -2.29 -11.39 -5.62
CA GLU A 9 -3.77 -11.34 -5.59
C GLU A 9 -4.34 -11.73 -4.23
N ASP A 10 -3.72 -12.71 -3.57
CA ASP A 10 -4.12 -13.23 -2.27
C ASP A 10 -3.57 -12.42 -1.07
N ALA A 11 -2.99 -11.24 -1.30
CA ALA A 11 -2.45 -10.37 -0.26
C ALA A 11 -3.46 -9.29 0.17
N LEU A 12 -3.72 -9.19 1.47
CA LEU A 12 -4.52 -8.09 2.02
C LEU A 12 -3.68 -6.82 2.22
N PRO A 13 -4.16 -5.65 1.77
CA PRO A 13 -3.49 -4.39 2.08
C PRO A 13 -3.70 -4.03 3.56
N TYR A 14 -2.61 -3.62 4.22
CA TYR A 14 -2.66 -3.14 5.61
C TYR A 14 -3.16 -1.70 5.76
N GLY A 15 -3.39 -1.00 4.65
CA GLY A 15 -3.85 0.37 4.63
C GLY A 15 -4.19 0.82 3.21
N GLU A 16 -4.78 2.00 3.10
CA GLU A 16 -5.11 2.59 1.80
C GLU A 16 -3.85 2.92 0.99
N ASN A 17 -3.95 2.75 -0.32
CA ASN A 17 -2.92 3.26 -1.23
C ASN A 17 -2.97 4.81 -1.21
N PRO A 18 -1.87 5.49 -0.84
CA PRO A 18 -1.84 6.96 -0.78
C PRO A 18 -1.95 7.62 -2.16
N LEU A 19 -1.80 6.85 -3.25
CA LEU A 19 -1.99 7.28 -4.63
C LEU A 19 -3.08 6.41 -5.27
N PRO A 20 -4.37 6.79 -5.13
CA PRO A 20 -5.47 6.10 -5.77
C PRO A 20 -5.25 6.01 -7.28
N SER A 21 -5.60 4.86 -7.85
CA SER A 21 -5.46 4.59 -9.28
C SER A 21 -6.71 3.87 -9.78
N ALA A 22 -7.14 4.20 -11.00
CA ALA A 22 -8.21 3.48 -11.67
C ALA A 22 -7.84 2.01 -11.96
N HIS A 23 -6.55 1.69 -11.94
CA HIS A 23 -6.02 0.33 -12.16
C HIS A 23 -5.78 -0.43 -10.84
N ALA A 24 -6.21 0.11 -9.69
CA ALA A 24 -6.04 -0.56 -8.41
C ALA A 24 -6.77 -1.91 -8.40
N GLY A 25 -6.05 -2.98 -8.03
CA GLY A 25 -6.59 -4.34 -8.00
C GLY A 25 -6.70 -5.03 -9.36
N GLN A 26 -6.24 -4.40 -10.45
CA GLN A 26 -6.25 -5.04 -11.77
C GLN A 26 -5.29 -6.24 -11.80
N MET A 27 -5.81 -7.43 -12.11
CA MET A 27 -4.99 -8.61 -12.36
C MET A 27 -4.15 -8.41 -13.63
N VAL A 28 -2.84 -8.55 -13.51
CA VAL A 28 -1.90 -8.42 -14.64
C VAL A 28 -1.26 -9.74 -15.06
N ALA A 29 -1.29 -10.76 -14.20
CA ALA A 29 -0.77 -12.10 -14.46
C ALA A 29 -1.34 -13.11 -13.44
N GLY A 30 -1.80 -14.26 -13.92
CA GLY A 30 -2.38 -15.32 -13.08
C GLY A 30 -3.91 -15.33 -13.13
N GLU A 31 -4.52 -16.02 -12.16
CA GLU A 31 -5.96 -16.19 -12.02
C GLU A 31 -6.39 -15.82 -10.60
N GLU A 32 -7.63 -15.35 -10.45
CA GLU A 32 -8.21 -15.03 -9.15
C GLU A 32 -8.44 -16.32 -8.36
N SER A 33 -7.82 -16.41 -7.18
CA SER A 33 -7.89 -17.62 -6.34
C SER A 33 -9.13 -17.63 -5.45
N GLY A 34 -9.67 -16.45 -5.14
CA GLY A 34 -10.73 -16.28 -4.13
C GLY A 34 -10.25 -16.56 -2.71
N LEU A 35 -8.93 -16.66 -2.50
CA LEU A 35 -8.30 -16.94 -1.22
C LEU A 35 -7.46 -15.75 -0.76
N VAL A 36 -7.22 -15.70 0.55
CA VAL A 36 -6.32 -14.72 1.17
C VAL A 36 -5.30 -15.47 2.00
N ARG A 37 -4.02 -15.13 1.85
CA ARG A 37 -2.96 -15.59 2.75
C ARG A 37 -2.99 -14.77 4.04
N SER A 38 -3.33 -15.43 5.14
CA SER A 38 -3.36 -14.80 6.46
C SER A 38 -2.79 -15.72 7.54
N THR A 39 -2.17 -15.10 8.54
CA THR A 39 -1.74 -15.74 9.80
C THR A 39 -2.14 -14.81 10.95
N VAL A 40 -2.31 -15.35 12.16
CA VAL A 40 -2.61 -14.51 13.33
C VAL A 40 -1.45 -13.54 13.54
N ASN A 41 -1.72 -12.24 13.38
CA ASN A 41 -0.74 -11.18 13.50
C ASN A 41 -1.30 -9.96 14.24
N HIS A 42 -0.38 -9.17 14.80
CA HIS A 42 -0.68 -7.84 15.34
C HIS A 42 0.30 -6.86 14.70
N LEU A 43 -0.23 -5.90 13.96
CA LEU A 43 0.55 -4.90 13.23
C LEU A 43 0.09 -3.51 13.66
N ARG A 44 1.04 -2.58 13.83
CA ARG A 44 0.70 -1.16 13.90
C ARG A 44 0.42 -0.68 12.49
N LEU A 45 -0.76 -0.11 12.29
CA LEU A 45 -1.14 0.42 10.98
C LEU A 45 -0.23 1.58 10.57
N PRO A 46 0.09 1.70 9.27
CA PRO A 46 0.87 2.83 8.77
C PRO A 46 0.12 4.14 9.02
N GLN A 47 0.85 5.16 9.46
CA GLN A 47 0.29 6.50 9.63
C GLN A 47 0.12 7.16 8.26
N LYS A 48 -1.06 7.73 7.99
CA LYS A 48 -1.27 8.50 6.77
C LYS A 48 -0.38 9.76 6.81
N PRO A 49 0.41 10.03 5.75
CA PRO A 49 1.17 11.26 5.67
C PRO A 49 0.26 12.48 5.76
N ARG A 50 0.72 13.50 6.48
CA ARG A 50 0.03 14.80 6.55
C ARG A 50 0.64 15.82 5.58
N GLY A 51 1.86 15.58 5.13
CA GLY A 51 2.54 16.40 4.12
C GLY A 51 2.10 16.06 2.69
N ALA A 52 2.11 17.06 1.81
CA ALA A 52 1.66 16.93 0.43
C ALA A 52 2.62 16.17 -0.51
N SER A 53 3.79 15.72 -0.03
CA SER A 53 4.84 15.19 -0.89
C SER A 53 5.48 13.92 -0.33
N PHE A 54 5.47 12.87 -1.14
CA PHE A 54 6.18 11.60 -0.93
C PHE A 54 7.68 11.80 -0.59
N PHE A 55 8.29 12.87 -1.11
CA PHE A 55 9.70 13.19 -0.80
C PHE A 55 9.92 13.61 0.65
N VAL A 56 8.92 14.21 1.30
CA VAL A 56 9.00 14.58 2.74
C VAL A 56 9.01 13.32 3.61
N GLN A 57 8.26 12.29 3.21
CA GLN A 57 8.28 10.98 3.86
C GLN A 57 9.62 10.27 3.65
N GLN A 58 10.16 10.25 2.42
CA GLN A 58 11.46 9.65 2.14
C GLN A 58 12.60 10.32 2.93
N ALA A 59 12.51 11.64 3.12
CA ALA A 59 13.47 12.40 3.91
C ALA A 59 13.30 12.20 5.43
N GLY A 60 12.27 11.49 5.90
CA GLY A 60 12.02 11.26 7.33
C GLY A 60 11.58 12.50 8.11
N THR A 61 11.13 13.55 7.40
CA THR A 61 10.76 14.85 7.99
C THR A 61 9.24 15.04 8.08
N ASP A 62 8.46 14.01 7.76
CA ASP A 62 7.02 14.04 7.92
C ASP A 62 6.63 14.08 9.41
N ARG A 63 5.70 14.97 9.76
CA ARG A 63 5.11 15.07 11.10
C ARG A 63 4.25 13.86 11.47
N ALA A 64 3.90 13.00 10.52
CA ALA A 64 3.28 11.71 10.80
C ALA A 64 4.27 10.66 11.37
N SER A 65 5.59 10.91 11.25
CA SER A 65 6.66 10.04 11.76
C SER A 65 7.24 10.47 13.11
N MET A 66 6.78 11.59 13.68
CA MET A 66 7.06 12.02 15.07
C MET A 66 5.93 11.55 15.99
#